data_AF-A0A661ZMT1-F1
#
_entry.id   AF-A0A661ZMT1-F1
#
_cell.length_a   1.000
_cell.length_b   1.000
_cell.length_c   1.000
_cell.angle_alpha   90.00
_cell.angle_beta   90.00
_cell.angle_gamma   90.00
#
_symmetry.space_group_name_H-M   'P 1'
#
loop_
_entity.id
_entity.type
_entity.pdbx_description
1 polymer ?
#
loop_
_entity_poly.entity_id
_entity_poly.type
_entity_poly.pdbx_seq_one_letter_code
_entity_poly.pdbx_strand_id
1 'polypeptide(L)'
;MVNIISFEHTGGNLKSFGYEEVESYVKEHIVLKEERVPEFDDWKLIGTIRFPLLITKVEYTNPELLDYISIDINSLNENYTHYFFKFGVSCNYTHEELKPFAEHEVIKDLVNEIIKSVNCGYVKISFREEIDGVEGTITYYVKWPVRLLWHKTAGIYILPKVSCKKGERR
;
A
#
# COMPACT_ATOMS: atom_id res chain seq x y z
N MET A 1 -11.17 5.72 -6.72
CA MET A 1 -9.98 5.55 -7.59
C MET A 1 -8.94 4.78 -6.81
N VAL A 2 -8.25 3.84 -7.47
CA VAL A 2 -7.19 3.02 -6.89
C VAL A 2 -5.90 3.44 -7.58
N ASN A 3 -5.06 4.24 -6.92
CA ASN A 3 -3.73 4.56 -7.43
C ASN A 3 -2.84 3.33 -7.29
N ILE A 4 -2.41 2.79 -8.42
CA ILE A 4 -1.38 1.74 -8.51
C ILE A 4 -0.05 2.48 -8.61
N ILE A 5 0.87 2.23 -7.68
CA ILE A 5 2.20 2.87 -7.68
C ILE A 5 3.23 1.82 -8.11
N SER A 6 4.06 2.14 -9.11
CA SER A 6 5.15 1.32 -9.64
C SER A 6 6.52 1.99 -9.37
N PHE A 7 7.56 1.21 -9.01
CA PHE A 7 8.90 1.74 -8.69
C PHE A 7 10.07 0.89 -9.20
N GLU A 8 11.10 1.54 -9.75
CA GLU A 8 12.38 0.94 -10.20
C GLU A 8 13.34 0.63 -9.03
N HIS A 9 14.28 -0.29 -9.28
CA HIS A 9 15.00 -1.13 -8.31
C HIS A 9 16.44 -0.64 -8.01
N THR A 10 16.84 -0.53 -6.74
CA THR A 10 18.26 -0.60 -6.31
C THR A 10 18.34 -1.29 -4.94
N GLY A 11 19.17 -2.34 -4.85
CA GLY A 11 19.16 -3.31 -3.74
C GLY A 11 20.01 -2.89 -2.51
N GLY A 12 19.63 -3.42 -1.34
CA GLY A 12 20.39 -3.32 -0.09
C GLY A 12 19.81 -4.24 1.02
N ASN A 13 20.69 -5.00 1.66
CA ASN A 13 20.43 -6.08 2.65
C ASN A 13 19.70 -5.62 3.94
N LEU A 14 18.76 -6.45 4.44
CA LEU A 14 17.84 -6.15 5.55
C LEU A 14 18.03 -7.05 6.78
N LYS A 15 18.01 -6.46 7.98
CA LYS A 15 17.99 -7.16 9.28
C LYS A 15 16.60 -7.79 9.55
N SER A 16 16.59 -9.12 9.62
CA SER A 16 15.74 -10.14 10.29
C SER A 16 14.45 -9.82 11.09
N PHE A 17 13.77 -8.69 10.86
CA PHE A 17 12.32 -8.58 11.04
C PHE A 17 11.77 -8.26 9.65
N GLY A 18 10.77 -9.00 9.17
CA GLY A 18 10.01 -8.53 8.00
C GLY A 18 10.22 -9.17 6.63
N TYR A 19 10.86 -10.33 6.44
CA TYR A 19 10.59 -11.13 5.22
C TYR A 19 9.53 -12.19 5.50
N GLU A 20 9.81 -13.17 6.36
CA GLU A 20 8.88 -14.29 6.63
C GLU A 20 7.53 -13.81 7.19
N GLU A 21 7.52 -12.77 8.02
CA GLU A 21 6.29 -12.19 8.57
C GLU A 21 5.48 -11.43 7.51
N VAL A 22 6.17 -10.72 6.61
CA VAL A 22 5.53 -10.03 5.48
C VAL A 22 5.01 -11.04 4.47
N GLU A 23 5.78 -12.07 4.16
CA GLU A 23 5.39 -13.16 3.28
C GLU A 23 4.17 -13.90 3.84
N SER A 24 4.15 -14.21 5.14
CA SER A 24 2.99 -14.81 5.80
C SER A 24 1.76 -13.92 5.70
N TYR A 25 1.91 -12.62 5.98
CA TYR A 25 0.83 -11.65 5.85
C TYR A 25 0.33 -11.54 4.39
N VAL A 26 1.24 -11.54 3.43
CA VAL A 26 0.89 -11.48 2.00
C VAL A 26 0.11 -12.70 1.59
N LYS A 27 0.56 -13.90 1.94
CA LYS A 27 -0.13 -15.15 1.64
C LYS A 27 -1.56 -15.20 2.21
N GLU A 28 -1.79 -14.57 3.36
CA GLU A 28 -3.11 -14.55 4.00
C GLU A 28 -4.07 -13.49 3.43
N HIS A 29 -3.54 -12.35 2.96
CA HIS A 29 -4.36 -11.17 2.65
C HIS A 29 -4.28 -10.68 1.19
N ILE A 30 -3.49 -11.33 0.35
CA ILE A 30 -3.40 -11.00 -1.07
C ILE A 30 -4.75 -11.21 -1.77
N VAL A 31 -5.10 -10.26 -2.63
CA VAL A 31 -6.19 -10.38 -3.60
C VAL A 31 -5.56 -10.59 -4.97
N LEU A 32 -5.80 -11.77 -5.55
CA LEU A 32 -5.36 -12.14 -6.88
C LEU A 32 -6.49 -11.94 -7.88
N LYS A 33 -6.19 -11.31 -9.01
CA LYS A 33 -7.12 -11.13 -10.13
C LYS A 33 -6.43 -11.55 -11.43
N GLU A 34 -7.14 -12.33 -12.22
CA GLU A 34 -6.70 -12.73 -13.56
C GLU A 34 -7.30 -11.77 -14.60
N GLU A 35 -6.50 -11.43 -15.59
CA GLU A 35 -6.89 -10.61 -16.73
C GLU A 35 -6.29 -11.20 -18.00
N ARG A 36 -7.12 -11.45 -19.02
CA ARG A 36 -6.62 -11.87 -20.32
C ARG A 36 -6.04 -10.65 -21.04
N VAL A 37 -4.91 -10.82 -21.71
CA VAL A 37 -4.29 -9.80 -22.57
C VAL A 37 -4.39 -10.26 -24.02
N PRO A 38 -5.50 -9.95 -24.73
CA PRO A 38 -5.82 -10.55 -26.02
C PRO A 38 -4.77 -10.28 -27.11
N GLU A 39 -4.04 -9.18 -27.01
CA GLU A 39 -3.04 -8.76 -27.98
C GLU A 39 -1.80 -9.68 -28.01
N PHE A 40 -1.53 -10.39 -26.92
CA PHE A 40 -0.36 -11.26 -26.78
C PHE A 40 -0.73 -12.74 -26.59
N ASP A 41 -2.02 -13.08 -26.63
CA ASP A 41 -2.57 -14.39 -26.24
C ASP A 41 -2.08 -14.90 -24.87
N ASP A 42 -1.82 -13.95 -23.96
CA ASP A 42 -1.30 -14.19 -22.62
C ASP A 42 -2.35 -13.93 -21.55
N TRP A 43 -2.06 -14.42 -20.35
CA TRP A 43 -2.79 -14.09 -19.14
C TRP A 43 -1.92 -13.23 -18.24
N LYS A 44 -2.58 -12.41 -17.42
CA LYS A 44 -1.93 -11.54 -16.45
C LYS A 44 -2.52 -11.80 -15.08
N LEU A 45 -1.66 -12.13 -14.12
CA LEU A 45 -2.03 -12.32 -12.73
C LEU A 45 -1.64 -11.05 -11.98
N ILE A 46 -2.64 -10.37 -11.43
CA ILE A 46 -2.48 -9.13 -10.70
C ILE A 46 -2.66 -9.43 -9.22
N GLY A 47 -1.62 -9.23 -8.43
CA GLY A 47 -1.66 -9.33 -6.98
C GLY A 47 -1.78 -7.96 -6.34
N THR A 48 -2.72 -7.80 -5.41
CA THR A 48 -2.84 -6.57 -4.63
C THR A 48 -3.00 -6.87 -3.15
N ILE A 49 -2.44 -6.02 -2.30
CA ILE A 49 -2.56 -6.12 -0.86
C ILE A 49 -2.65 -4.75 -0.21
N ARG A 50 -3.36 -4.68 0.92
CA ARG A 50 -3.33 -3.52 1.82
C ARG A 50 -2.40 -3.86 2.98
N PHE A 51 -1.27 -3.19 3.06
CA PHE A 51 -0.26 -3.46 4.07
C PHE A 51 -0.17 -2.31 5.08
N PRO A 52 -0.20 -2.58 6.40
CA PRO A 52 -0.11 -1.54 7.41
C PRO A 52 1.33 -1.07 7.58
N LEU A 53 1.56 0.25 7.49
CA LEU A 53 2.84 0.88 7.79
C LEU A 53 2.65 2.00 8.81
N LEU A 54 3.70 2.24 9.60
CA LEU A 54 3.73 3.33 10.55
C LEU A 54 4.14 4.62 9.82
N ILE A 55 3.36 5.69 9.92
CA ILE A 55 3.74 6.98 9.33
C ILE A 55 4.34 7.87 10.41
N THR A 56 5.50 8.44 10.12
CA THR A 56 6.20 9.35 11.04
C THR A 56 6.19 10.79 10.59
N LYS A 57 6.04 11.04 9.30
CA LYS A 57 6.03 12.38 8.70
C LYS A 57 5.34 12.32 7.35
N VAL A 58 4.66 13.40 6.96
CA VAL A 58 4.16 13.59 5.60
C VAL A 58 4.71 14.91 5.07
N GLU A 59 5.23 14.87 3.84
CA GLU A 59 5.66 16.05 3.09
C GLU A 59 4.89 16.12 1.78
N TYR A 60 4.60 17.32 1.31
CA TYR A 60 3.95 17.55 0.04
C TYR A 60 4.53 18.78 -0.66
N THR A 61 4.61 18.73 -1.98
CA THR A 61 5.21 19.81 -2.79
C THR A 61 4.24 20.94 -3.11
N ASN A 62 2.93 20.69 -3.01
CA ASN A 62 1.87 21.64 -3.33
C ASN A 62 0.81 21.61 -2.21
N PRO A 63 0.43 22.75 -1.59
CA PRO A 63 -0.61 22.81 -0.55
C PRO A 63 -1.97 22.22 -0.95
N GLU A 64 -2.34 22.26 -2.23
CA GLU A 64 -3.61 21.67 -2.72
C GLU A 64 -3.65 20.15 -2.55
N LEU A 65 -2.49 19.50 -2.39
CA LEU A 65 -2.40 18.06 -2.11
C LEU A 65 -2.86 17.68 -0.70
N LEU A 66 -3.06 18.65 0.20
CA LEU A 66 -3.58 18.40 1.55
C LEU A 66 -4.94 17.68 1.52
N ASP A 67 -5.80 18.02 0.58
CA ASP A 67 -7.13 17.42 0.44
C ASP A 67 -7.08 15.92 0.05
N TYR A 68 -5.93 15.46 -0.47
CA TYR A 68 -5.69 14.07 -0.84
C TYR A 68 -5.05 13.26 0.29
N ILE A 69 -4.55 13.92 1.35
CA ILE A 69 -3.98 13.26 2.51
C ILE A 69 -5.11 12.82 3.44
N SER A 70 -5.41 11.52 3.44
CA SER A 70 -6.47 10.92 4.26
C SER A 70 -6.09 10.75 5.75
N ILE A 71 -5.14 11.54 6.26
CA ILE A 71 -4.57 11.43 7.62
C ILE A 71 -4.54 12.82 8.23
N ASP A 72 -4.95 12.94 9.50
CA ASP A 72 -4.79 14.19 10.22
C ASP A 72 -3.31 14.43 10.55
N ILE A 73 -2.67 15.29 9.76
CA ILE A 73 -1.24 15.60 9.86
C ILE A 73 -0.91 16.20 11.23
N ASN A 74 -1.85 16.92 11.85
CA ASN A 74 -1.62 17.54 13.16
C ASN A 74 -1.51 16.50 14.29
N SER A 75 -2.08 15.31 14.09
CA SER A 75 -2.03 14.19 15.04
C SER A 75 -0.74 13.36 14.98
N LEU A 76 0.09 13.54 13.94
CA LEU A 76 1.31 12.75 13.73
C LEU A 76 2.41 13.01 14.78
N ASN A 77 2.44 14.20 15.39
CA ASN A 77 3.44 14.55 16.39
C ASN A 77 3.21 13.88 17.75
N GLU A 78 2.00 13.38 18.00
CA GLU A 78 1.62 12.82 19.30
C GLU A 78 1.48 11.29 19.26
N ASN A 79 1.20 10.69 18.10
CA ASN A 79 0.94 9.27 17.98
C ASN A 79 1.48 8.66 16.68
N TYR A 80 2.30 7.63 16.82
CA TYR A 80 2.72 6.74 15.74
C TYR A 80 1.48 6.04 15.13
N THR A 81 0.97 6.57 14.01
CA THR A 81 -0.26 6.11 13.39
C THR A 81 0.01 5.05 12.32
N HIS A 82 -0.75 3.95 12.37
CA HIS A 82 -0.71 2.92 11.34
C HIS A 82 -1.66 3.28 10.20
N TYR A 83 -1.18 3.21 8.97
CA TYR A 83 -1.98 3.43 7.78
C TYR A 83 -1.80 2.29 6.79
N PHE A 84 -2.89 1.93 6.11
CA PHE A 84 -2.87 0.85 5.13
C PHE A 84 -2.53 1.39 3.75
N PHE A 85 -1.35 1.02 3.25
CA PHE A 85 -0.92 1.32 1.89
C PHE A 85 -1.30 0.18 0.96
N LYS A 86 -1.77 0.52 -0.24
CA LYS A 86 -2.06 -0.48 -1.27
C LYS A 86 -0.79 -0.73 -2.08
N PHE A 87 -0.34 -1.99 -2.08
CA PHE A 87 0.69 -2.49 -2.96
C PHE A 87 0.04 -3.31 -4.07
N GLY A 88 0.61 -3.25 -5.27
CA GLY A 88 0.13 -3.99 -6.42
C GLY A 88 1.28 -4.35 -7.35
N VAL A 89 1.33 -5.61 -7.75
CA VAL A 89 2.26 -6.11 -8.77
C VAL A 89 1.47 -6.96 -9.76
N SER A 90 2.07 -7.21 -10.92
CA SER A 90 1.47 -8.10 -11.91
C SER A 90 2.53 -8.89 -12.64
N CYS A 91 2.22 -10.15 -12.90
CA CYS A 91 3.04 -11.06 -13.70
C CYS A 91 2.24 -11.50 -14.93
N ASN A 92 2.86 -11.50 -16.10
CA ASN A 92 2.28 -12.13 -17.29
C ASN A 92 2.67 -13.59 -17.30
N TYR A 93 1.76 -14.46 -17.73
CA TYR A 93 1.99 -15.89 -17.81
C TYR A 93 1.21 -16.50 -18.97
N THR A 94 1.81 -17.50 -19.61
CA THR A 94 1.12 -18.29 -20.64
C THR A 94 0.13 -19.25 -19.97
N HIS A 95 -0.84 -19.79 -20.71
CA HIS A 95 -1.67 -20.88 -20.17
C HIS A 95 -0.85 -22.14 -19.81
N GLU A 96 0.33 -22.31 -20.40
CA GLU A 96 1.27 -23.40 -20.11
C GLU A 96 2.06 -23.16 -18.81
N GLU A 97 2.26 -21.90 -18.44
CA GLU A 97 2.81 -21.54 -17.14
C GLU A 97 1.81 -21.92 -16.05
N LEU A 98 2.23 -22.87 -15.21
CA LEU A 98 1.43 -23.37 -14.10
C LEU A 98 1.06 -22.19 -13.19
N LYS A 99 -0.23 -21.84 -13.09
CA LYS A 99 -0.76 -20.81 -12.18
C LYS A 99 -0.08 -20.74 -10.80
N PRO A 100 0.24 -21.86 -10.11
CA PRO A 100 0.99 -21.82 -8.85
C PRO A 100 2.36 -21.13 -8.93
N PHE A 101 3.06 -21.22 -10.05
CA PHE A 101 4.32 -20.52 -10.29
C PHE A 101 4.09 -19.01 -10.42
N ALA A 102 3.08 -18.59 -11.19
CA ALA A 102 2.71 -17.19 -11.32
C ALA A 102 2.27 -16.59 -9.97
N GLU A 103 1.50 -17.33 -9.17
CA GLU A 103 1.11 -16.91 -7.82
C GLU A 103 2.33 -16.74 -6.91
N HIS A 104 3.29 -17.68 -6.97
CA HIS A 104 4.52 -17.59 -6.19
C HIS A 104 5.32 -16.33 -6.51
N GLU A 105 5.53 -16.03 -7.79
CA GLU A 105 6.28 -14.84 -8.22
C GLU A 105 5.54 -13.55 -7.82
N VAL A 106 4.22 -13.49 -8.00
CA VAL A 106 3.41 -12.34 -7.56
C VAL A 106 3.53 -12.10 -6.04
N ILE A 107 3.49 -13.16 -5.22
CA ILE A 107 3.66 -13.04 -3.77
C ILE A 107 5.05 -12.51 -3.43
N LYS A 108 6.09 -13.10 -4.02
CA LYS A 108 7.49 -12.72 -3.80
C LYS A 108 7.74 -11.25 -4.18
N ASP A 109 7.21 -10.80 -5.30
CA ASP A 109 7.33 -9.41 -5.74
C ASP A 109 6.61 -8.44 -4.80
N LEU A 110 5.43 -8.80 -4.29
CA LEU A 110 4.73 -7.98 -3.28
C LEU A 110 5.55 -7.86 -1.99
N VAL A 111 6.11 -8.97 -1.51
CA VAL A 111 6.97 -8.97 -0.30
C VAL A 111 8.17 -8.05 -0.51
N ASN A 112 8.83 -8.17 -1.67
CA ASN A 112 9.98 -7.35 -2.02
C ASN A 112 9.63 -5.86 -2.07
N GLU A 113 8.50 -5.48 -2.67
CA GLU A 113 8.10 -4.07 -2.76
C GLU A 113 7.73 -3.45 -1.41
N ILE A 114 7.07 -4.21 -0.52
CA ILE A 114 6.78 -3.78 0.85
C ILE A 114 8.09 -3.53 1.60
N ILE A 115 8.98 -4.53 1.59
CA ILE A 115 10.31 -4.47 2.22
C ILE A 115 11.11 -3.28 1.72
N LYS A 116 11.18 -3.11 0.41
CA LYS A 116 11.90 -2.01 -0.24
C LYS A 116 11.35 -0.66 0.20
N SER A 117 10.03 -0.50 0.24
CA SER A 117 9.38 0.74 0.68
C SER A 117 9.72 1.08 2.13
N VAL A 118 9.74 0.08 3.02
CA VAL A 118 10.14 0.29 4.41
C VAL A 118 11.64 0.60 4.53
N ASN A 119 12.49 -0.03 3.74
CA ASN A 119 13.93 0.26 3.70
C ASN A 119 14.25 1.66 3.23
N CYS A 120 13.56 2.12 2.19
CA CYS A 120 13.67 3.50 1.72
C CYS A 120 13.21 4.49 2.80
N GLY A 121 12.38 4.04 3.73
CA GLY A 121 11.83 4.86 4.81
C GLY A 121 10.75 5.82 4.32
N TYR A 122 10.26 5.65 3.08
CA TYR A 122 9.17 6.45 2.53
C TYR A 122 8.37 5.72 1.43
N VAL A 123 7.13 6.14 1.27
CA VAL A 123 6.25 5.83 0.12
C VAL A 123 5.88 7.15 -0.56
N LYS A 124 6.02 7.21 -1.88
CA LYS A 124 5.80 8.42 -2.67
C LYS A 124 4.58 8.29 -3.58
N ILE A 125 3.70 9.28 -3.59
CA ILE A 125 2.55 9.34 -4.49
C ILE A 125 2.69 10.58 -5.36
N SER A 126 2.87 10.40 -6.65
CA SER A 126 2.99 11.49 -7.63
C SER A 126 1.64 11.79 -8.25
N PHE A 127 1.33 13.08 -8.35
CA PHE A 127 0.13 13.63 -8.96
C PHE A 127 0.53 14.42 -10.20
N ARG A 128 -0.26 14.29 -11.26
CA ARG A 128 -0.02 15.01 -12.52
C ARG A 128 -1.24 15.86 -12.83
N GLU A 129 -1.04 17.14 -13.13
CA GLU A 129 -2.14 18.09 -13.36
C GLU A 129 -3.13 17.59 -14.41
N GLU A 130 -2.62 17.03 -15.51
CA GLU A 130 -3.42 16.49 -16.61
C GLU A 130 -4.40 15.38 -16.18
N ILE A 131 -4.10 14.68 -15.08
CA ILE A 131 -4.84 13.51 -14.62
C ILE A 131 -5.68 13.85 -13.39
N ASP A 132 -5.04 14.50 -12.42
CA ASP A 132 -5.58 14.69 -11.07
C ASP A 132 -6.10 16.10 -10.81
N GLY A 133 -5.92 17.02 -11.78
CA GLY A 133 -6.22 18.45 -11.65
C GLY A 133 -5.23 19.22 -10.78
N VAL A 134 -4.19 18.55 -10.29
CA VAL A 134 -3.14 19.11 -9.44
C VAL A 134 -1.81 18.43 -9.76
N GLU A 135 -0.72 19.20 -9.78
CA GLU A 135 0.63 18.65 -9.90
C GLU A 135 1.33 18.63 -8.55
N GLY A 136 2.06 17.54 -8.30
CA GLY A 136 3.04 17.50 -7.23
C GLY A 136 3.26 16.10 -6.69
N THR A 137 3.73 16.02 -5.46
CA THR A 137 4.06 14.74 -4.85
C THR A 137 3.78 14.77 -3.36
N ILE A 138 3.18 13.70 -2.85
CA ILE A 138 3.05 13.43 -1.42
C ILE A 138 4.06 12.34 -1.04
N THR A 139 4.89 12.61 -0.05
CA THR A 139 5.87 11.66 0.49
C THR A 139 5.47 11.30 1.92
N TYR A 140 5.11 10.04 2.13
CA TYR A 140 4.83 9.47 3.44
C TYR A 140 6.10 8.83 3.97
N TYR A 141 6.69 9.36 5.03
CA TYR A 141 7.82 8.70 5.69
C TYR A 141 7.31 7.57 6.56
N VAL A 142 7.79 6.36 6.28
CA VAL A 142 7.26 5.13 6.85
C VAL A 142 8.30 4.33 7.63
N LYS A 143 7.83 3.56 8.61
CA LYS A 143 8.58 2.54 9.33
C LYS A 143 7.77 1.26 9.42
N TRP A 144 8.43 0.18 9.82
CA TRP A 144 7.75 -1.06 10.19
C TRP A 144 6.64 -0.77 11.22
N PRO A 145 5.47 -1.40 11.09
CA PRO A 145 4.47 -1.38 12.14
C PRO A 145 5.07 -2.06 13.39
N VAL A 146 4.72 -1.57 14.58
CA VAL A 146 5.25 -2.11 15.84
C VAL A 146 4.86 -3.59 16.01
N ARG A 147 3.72 -3.99 15.43
CA ARG A 147 3.30 -5.38 15.25
C ARG A 147 2.50 -5.50 13.95
N LEU A 148 2.80 -6.49 13.12
CA LEU A 148 1.81 -7.04 12.19
C LEU A 148 0.80 -7.77 13.05
N LEU A 149 -0.35 -7.14 13.31
CA LEU A 149 -1.38 -7.67 14.20
C LEU A 149 -1.82 -9.06 13.73
N TRP A 150 -1.28 -10.11 14.34
CA TRP A 150 -1.90 -11.42 14.36
C TRP A 150 -3.23 -11.29 15.10
N HIS A 151 -4.32 -11.23 14.35
CA HIS A 151 -5.65 -11.18 14.92
C HIS A 151 -6.48 -12.34 14.37
N LYS A 152 -6.42 -13.49 15.06
CA LYS A 152 -7.61 -14.35 15.26
C LYS A 152 -8.75 -13.62 16.00
N THR A 153 -8.54 -12.36 16.36
CA THR A 153 -9.44 -11.48 17.12
C THR A 153 -9.51 -10.08 16.51
N ALA A 154 -9.60 -9.93 15.18
CA ALA A 154 -10.03 -8.67 14.56
C ALA A 154 -11.55 -8.50 14.77
N GLY A 155 -11.97 -8.60 16.02
CA GLY A 155 -13.25 -8.12 16.48
C GLY A 155 -13.19 -6.60 16.41
N ILE A 156 -13.89 -6.07 15.42
CA ILE A 156 -14.44 -4.71 15.43
C ILE A 156 -13.37 -3.61 15.52
N TYR A 157 -12.83 -3.21 14.36
CA TYR A 157 -12.45 -1.81 14.21
C TYR A 157 -13.73 -0.97 14.30
N ILE A 158 -13.94 -0.36 15.47
CA ILE A 158 -14.95 0.69 15.63
C ILE A 158 -14.43 1.87 14.80
N LEU A 159 -14.99 2.06 13.60
CA LEU A 159 -14.96 3.35 12.93
C LEU A 159 -15.39 4.39 13.97
N PRO A 160 -14.63 5.49 14.20
CA PRO A 160 -15.14 6.57 15.03
C PRO A 160 -16.51 6.97 14.46
N LYS A 161 -17.56 6.81 15.27
CA LYS A 161 -18.89 7.30 14.92
C LYS A 161 -18.72 8.78 14.67
N VAL A 162 -18.83 9.17 13.40
CA VAL A 162 -19.03 10.57 13.02
C VAL A 162 -20.35 10.97 13.64
N SER A 163 -20.31 11.58 14.82
CA SER A 163 -21.46 12.22 15.40
C SER A 163 -21.75 13.44 14.53
N CYS A 164 -22.69 13.30 13.59
CA CYS A 164 -23.32 14.45 12.98
C CYS A 164 -24.11 15.18 14.06
N LYS A 165 -23.46 16.07 14.81
CA LYS A 165 -24.17 17.15 15.49
C LYS A 165 -24.64 18.10 14.39
N LYS A 166 -25.85 17.87 13.91
CA LYS A 166 -26.61 18.86 13.16
C LYS A 166 -26.99 19.98 14.15
N GLY A 167 -26.30 21.11 14.00
CA GLY A 167 -26.74 22.47 14.32
C GLY A 167 -27.56 22.71 15.59
N GLU A 168 -26.91 23.27 16.61
CA GLU A 168 -27.55 24.36 17.36
C GLU A 168 -27.37 25.67 16.59
N ARG A 169 -28.48 26.37 16.35
CA ARG A 169 -28.69 27.83 16.34
C ARG A 169 -29.76 28.23 15.31
N ARG A 170 -31.02 28.29 15.75
CA ARG A 170 -31.72 29.54 16.10
C ARG A 170 -33.04 29.21 16.77
#